data_AF-A0A538RGR3-F1
#
_entry.id   AF-A0A538RGR3-F1
#
_cell.length_a   1.000
_cell.length_b   1.000
_cell.length_c   1.000
_cell.angle_alpha   90.00
_cell.angle_beta   90.00
_cell.angle_gamma   90.00
#
_symmetry.space_group_name_H-M   'P 1'
#
loop_
_entity.id
_entity.type
_entity.pdbx_description
1 polymer ?
#
loop_
_entity_poly.entity_id
_entity_poly.type
_entity_poly.pdbx_seq_one_letter_code
_entity_poly.pdbx_strand_id
1 'polypeptide(L)'
;MLCGACNSSAPEPASVDIPSAQAQLTIIRAATDLFLSRHSLTLRLEGAGGCSSSTELFPNTGYASRRNLYQAGAGLLYVVGQFDARVIDPLHCTITLVEFRTLDRYVTFLGSFDENEQKRWTYFPASQRSELPFEKR
;
A
#
# COMPACT_ATOMS: atom_id res chain seq x y z
N MET A 1 -19.25 -29.79 -7.02
CA MET A 1 -18.58 -29.37 -8.27
C MET A 1 -19.34 -28.16 -8.79
N LEU A 2 -18.63 -27.04 -9.04
CA LEU A 2 -19.10 -25.70 -9.45
C LEU A 2 -19.84 -24.96 -8.31
N CYS A 3 -19.42 -23.79 -7.80
CA CYS A 3 -19.18 -22.55 -8.54
C CYS A 3 -17.76 -22.00 -8.38
N GLY A 4 -17.18 -21.64 -9.52
CA GLY A 4 -15.90 -20.95 -9.62
C GLY A 4 -15.96 -19.53 -9.07
N ALA A 5 -14.76 -19.00 -8.81
CA ALA A 5 -14.47 -17.65 -8.38
C ALA A 5 -15.46 -16.59 -8.91
N CYS A 6 -16.34 -16.11 -8.03
CA CYS A 6 -16.94 -14.80 -8.20
C CYS A 6 -15.81 -13.78 -8.08
N ASN A 7 -15.59 -12.97 -9.11
CA ASN A 7 -14.93 -11.68 -8.94
C ASN A 7 -15.79 -10.87 -7.97
N SER A 8 -15.56 -10.99 -6.67
CA SER A 8 -16.33 -10.24 -5.70
C SER A 8 -15.92 -8.78 -5.82
N SER A 9 -16.88 -7.89 -6.07
CA SER A 9 -16.69 -6.45 -5.94
C SER A 9 -16.48 -5.98 -4.49
N ALA A 10 -16.40 -6.92 -3.55
CA ALA A 10 -16.15 -6.64 -2.15
C ALA A 10 -14.76 -6.03 -1.97
N PRO A 11 -14.61 -4.96 -1.16
CA PRO A 11 -13.31 -4.42 -0.80
C PRO A 11 -12.43 -5.47 -0.11
N GLU A 12 -11.19 -5.58 -0.55
CA GLU A 12 -10.16 -6.46 0.00
C GLU A 12 -9.13 -5.63 0.78
N PRO A 13 -9.22 -5.58 2.13
CA PRO A 13 -8.23 -4.91 2.96
C PRO A 13 -6.99 -5.76 3.16
N ALA A 14 -5.82 -5.13 3.16
CA ALA A 14 -4.58 -5.69 3.66
C ALA A 14 -3.94 -4.71 4.63
N SER A 15 -3.51 -5.20 5.79
CA SER A 15 -3.04 -4.36 6.90
C SER A 15 -1.68 -4.81 7.42
N VAL A 16 -0.95 -3.87 8.01
CA VAL A 16 0.30 -4.13 8.72
C VAL A 16 0.43 -3.18 9.91
N ASP A 17 0.82 -3.74 11.05
CA ASP A 17 1.21 -2.98 12.23
C ASP A 17 2.71 -2.63 12.16
N ILE A 18 3.03 -1.38 12.48
CA ILE A 18 4.39 -0.85 12.43
C ILE A 18 4.72 -0.31 13.82
N PRO A 19 5.18 -1.17 14.75
CA PRO A 19 5.38 -0.80 16.15
C PRO A 19 6.37 0.36 16.34
N SER A 20 7.40 0.44 15.49
CA SER A 20 8.41 1.50 15.50
C SER A 20 7.84 2.89 15.24
N ALA A 21 6.67 2.98 14.60
CA ALA A 21 5.97 4.22 14.30
C ALA A 21 4.64 4.35 15.06
N GLN A 22 4.32 3.40 15.94
CA GLN A 22 3.04 3.32 16.67
C GLN A 22 1.82 3.48 15.74
N ALA A 23 1.87 2.83 14.58
CA ALA A 23 0.91 3.01 13.51
C ALA A 23 0.46 1.67 12.92
N GLN A 24 -0.77 1.65 12.41
CA GLN A 24 -1.26 0.61 11.52
C GLN A 24 -1.56 1.23 10.16
N LEU A 25 -1.08 0.59 9.09
CA LEU A 25 -1.45 0.94 7.72
C LEU A 25 -2.34 -0.13 7.12
N THR A 26 -3.40 0.31 6.47
CA THR A 26 -4.28 -0.56 5.68
C THR A 26 -4.39 -0.03 4.27
N ILE A 27 -4.14 -0.87 3.26
CA ILE A 27 -4.51 -0.56 1.87
C ILE A 27 -5.69 -1.43 1.49
N ILE A 28 -6.78 -0.79 1.09
CA ILE A 28 -8.01 -1.45 0.66
C ILE A 28 -8.03 -1.44 -0.86
N ARG A 29 -8.16 -2.62 -1.48
CA ARG A 29 -8.35 -2.77 -2.91
C ARG A 29 -9.82 -3.06 -3.21
N ALA A 30 -10.44 -2.29 -4.10
CA ALA A 30 -11.82 -2.55 -4.52
C ALA A 30 -11.90 -2.60 -6.05
N ALA A 31 -12.57 -3.63 -6.58
CA ALA A 31 -12.81 -3.72 -8.02
C ALA A 31 -13.76 -2.61 -8.47
N THR A 32 -13.36 -1.84 -9.49
CA THR A 32 -14.18 -0.76 -10.06
C THR A 32 -14.90 -1.19 -11.33
N ASP A 33 -14.55 -2.35 -11.87
CA ASP A 33 -15.16 -2.97 -13.06
C ASP A 33 -15.22 -4.50 -12.86
N LEU A 34 -16.28 -5.14 -13.35
CA LEU A 34 -16.49 -6.59 -13.19
C LEU A 34 -15.72 -7.43 -14.22
N PHE A 35 -15.31 -6.81 -15.33
CA PHE A 35 -14.70 -7.47 -16.49
C PHE A 35 -13.25 -7.03 -16.72
N LEU A 36 -12.92 -5.77 -16.41
CA LEU A 36 -11.57 -5.24 -16.50
C LEU A 36 -10.84 -5.36 -15.17
N SER A 37 -9.55 -5.69 -15.21
CA SER A 37 -8.67 -5.67 -14.03
C SER A 37 -8.35 -4.22 -13.60
N ARG A 38 -9.38 -3.51 -13.13
CA ARG A 38 -9.31 -2.13 -12.62
C ARG A 38 -9.73 -2.12 -11.17
N HIS A 39 -8.85 -1.57 -10.33
CA HIS A 39 -9.13 -1.45 -8.90
C HIS A 39 -8.81 -0.05 -8.40
N SER A 40 -9.65 0.47 -7.53
CA SER A 40 -9.30 1.60 -6.68
C SER A 40 -8.50 1.09 -5.49
N LEU A 41 -7.63 1.95 -4.97
CA LEU A 41 -6.82 1.69 -3.80
C LEU A 41 -7.01 2.84 -2.80
N THR A 42 -7.40 2.50 -1.59
CA THR A 42 -7.54 3.47 -0.49
C THR A 42 -6.52 3.13 0.58
N LEU A 43 -5.62 4.08 0.88
CA LEU A 43 -4.68 3.98 1.99
C LEU A 43 -5.30 4.60 3.23
N ARG A 44 -5.34 3.83 4.31
CA ARG A 44 -5.79 4.26 5.64
C ARG A 44 -4.63 4.16 6.63
N LEU A 45 -4.45 5.21 7.40
CA LEU A 45 -3.56 5.31 8.54
C LEU A 45 -4.39 5.31 9.81
N GLU A 46 -4.00 4.48 10.77
CA GLU A 46 -4.36 4.61 12.18
C GLU A 46 -3.06 4.88 12.95
N GLY A 47 -2.96 6.06 13.58
CA GLY A 47 -1.76 6.51 14.30
C GLY A 47 -1.94 6.51 15.81
N ALA A 48 -0.94 7.02 16.52
CA ALA A 48 -0.96 7.11 17.97
C ALA A 48 -2.13 8.00 18.46
N GLY A 49 -2.64 7.69 19.66
CA GLY A 49 -3.74 8.47 20.26
C GLY A 49 -5.10 8.31 19.56
N GLY A 50 -5.28 7.29 18.72
CA GLY A 50 -6.54 7.02 18.04
C GLY A 50 -6.82 7.93 16.84
N CYS A 51 -5.80 8.64 16.36
CA CYS A 51 -5.93 9.44 15.14
C CYS A 51 -6.12 8.52 13.92
N SER A 52 -6.88 8.98 12.92
CA SER A 52 -6.95 8.26 11.65
C SER A 52 -7.02 9.21 10.45
N SER A 53 -6.46 8.77 9.33
CA SER A 53 -6.45 9.50 8.07
C SER A 53 -6.58 8.53 6.90
N SER A 54 -7.10 9.00 5.77
CA SER A 54 -7.33 8.16 4.60
C SER A 54 -7.17 8.96 3.32
N THR A 55 -6.62 8.35 2.28
CA THR A 55 -6.50 8.96 0.96
C THR A 55 -6.58 7.91 -0.15
N GLU A 56 -7.01 8.31 -1.33
CA GLU A 56 -6.94 7.45 -2.52
C GLU A 56 -5.53 7.43 -3.08
N LEU A 57 -5.06 6.24 -3.44
CA LEU A 57 -3.81 6.02 -4.17
C LEU A 57 -4.08 5.97 -5.68
N PHE A 58 -3.02 6.10 -6.48
CA PHE A 58 -3.15 5.88 -7.91
C PHE A 58 -3.74 4.47 -8.17
N PRO A 59 -4.78 4.34 -9.03
CA PRO A 59 -5.50 3.09 -9.20
C PRO A 59 -4.64 2.00 -9.84
N ASN A 60 -5.02 0.74 -9.62
CA ASN A 60 -4.39 -0.37 -10.32
C ASN A 60 -5.07 -0.57 -11.68
N THR A 61 -4.35 -0.29 -12.76
CA THR A 61 -4.79 -0.55 -14.14
C THR A 61 -3.78 -1.47 -14.83
N GLY A 62 -4.11 -2.76 -14.98
CA GLY A 62 -3.29 -3.70 -15.74
C GLY A 62 -1.99 -4.13 -15.07
N TYR A 63 -2.08 -5.02 -14.07
CA TYR A 63 -0.96 -5.73 -13.42
C TYR A 63 0.01 -4.87 -12.56
N ALA A 64 -0.26 -3.57 -12.39
CA ALA A 64 0.54 -2.64 -11.58
C ALA A 64 -0.01 -2.48 -10.15
N SER A 65 -0.09 -3.59 -9.41
CA SER A 65 -0.72 -3.66 -8.08
C SER A 65 0.19 -3.23 -6.94
N ARG A 66 1.50 -3.53 -7.03
CA ARG A 66 2.40 -3.51 -5.89
C ARG A 66 2.57 -2.11 -5.29
N ARG A 67 2.55 -2.02 -3.95
CA ARG A 67 2.89 -0.83 -3.16
C ARG A 67 3.98 -1.21 -2.16
N ASN A 68 5.17 -0.67 -2.34
CA ASN A 68 6.27 -0.89 -1.40
C ASN A 68 6.07 0.02 -0.19
N LEU A 69 6.38 -0.51 0.98
CA LEU A 69 6.36 0.19 2.25
C LEU A 69 7.78 0.35 2.77
N TYR A 70 8.13 1.57 3.13
CA TYR A 70 9.43 1.91 3.69
C TYR A 70 9.27 2.66 5.00
N GLN A 71 10.27 2.50 5.87
CA GLN A 71 10.49 3.37 7.02
C GLN A 71 11.62 4.35 6.71
N ALA A 72 11.33 5.63 6.85
CA ALA A 72 12.30 6.70 6.74
C ALA A 72 12.75 7.20 8.12
N GLY A 73 13.60 8.22 8.13
CA GLY A 73 14.01 8.89 9.36
C GLY A 73 12.84 9.47 10.14
N ALA A 74 13.06 9.70 11.44
CA ALA A 74 12.09 10.33 12.34
C ALA A 74 10.71 9.63 12.45
N GLY A 75 10.62 8.34 12.10
CA GLY A 75 9.37 7.56 12.21
C GLY A 75 8.39 7.80 11.06
N LEU A 76 8.80 8.51 10.00
CA LEU A 76 8.01 8.66 8.79
C LEU A 76 7.93 7.34 8.01
N LEU A 77 6.80 7.12 7.35
CA LEU A 77 6.58 5.94 6.52
C LEU A 77 6.31 6.37 5.08
N TYR A 78 6.86 5.64 4.13
CA TYR A 78 6.61 5.88 2.71
C TYR A 78 5.86 4.72 2.10
N VAL A 79 4.76 5.01 1.42
CA VAL A 79 4.08 4.07 0.53
C VAL A 79 4.35 4.48 -0.90
N VAL A 80 5.05 3.63 -1.64
CA VAL A 80 5.51 3.94 -2.99
C VAL A 80 4.88 2.95 -3.96
N GLY A 81 4.14 3.48 -4.93
CA GLY A 81 3.65 2.75 -6.10
C GLY A 81 4.39 3.14 -7.37
N GLN A 82 3.93 2.63 -8.50
CA GLN A 82 4.52 2.93 -9.81
C GLN A 82 4.32 4.40 -10.24
N PHE A 83 3.20 5.00 -9.85
CA PHE A 83 2.78 6.31 -10.35
C PHE A 83 2.61 7.37 -9.26
N ASP A 84 2.57 6.96 -7.99
CA ASP A 84 2.49 7.88 -6.85
C ASP A 84 3.36 7.41 -5.68
N ALA A 85 3.77 8.38 -4.86
CA ALA A 85 4.44 8.15 -3.59
C ALA A 85 3.73 8.96 -2.50
N ARG A 86 3.51 8.32 -1.35
CA ARG A 86 2.90 8.95 -0.18
C ARG A 86 3.89 8.99 0.96
N VAL A 87 4.08 10.17 1.54
CA VAL A 87 4.70 10.32 2.85
C VAL A 87 3.62 10.29 3.90
N ILE A 88 3.83 9.49 4.92
CA ILE A 88 2.91 9.28 6.03
C ILE A 88 3.63 9.72 7.29
N ASP A 89 3.01 10.62 8.03
CA ASP A 89 3.46 11.06 9.34
C ASP A 89 2.47 10.54 10.39
N PRO A 90 2.80 9.46 11.09
CA PRO A 90 1.91 8.88 12.10
C PRO A 90 1.72 9.75 13.34
N LEU A 91 2.66 10.65 13.64
CA LEU A 91 2.58 11.55 14.79
C LEU A 91 1.56 12.66 14.53
N HIS A 92 1.57 13.22 13.32
CA HIS A 92 0.62 14.28 12.91
C HIS A 92 -0.62 13.74 12.18
N CYS A 93 -0.71 12.42 12.00
CA CYS A 93 -1.80 11.75 11.30
C CYS A 93 -2.03 12.22 9.86
N THR A 94 -0.95 12.52 9.13
CA THR A 94 -1.06 13.05 7.76
C THR A 94 -0.60 12.03 6.72
N ILE A 95 -1.21 12.12 5.54
CA ILE A 95 -0.82 11.38 4.35
C ILE A 95 -0.69 12.40 3.22
N THR A 96 0.50 12.55 2.65
CA THR A 96 0.79 13.58 1.65
C THR A 96 1.31 12.95 0.37
N LEU A 97 0.76 13.36 -0.77
CA LEU A 97 1.31 13.03 -2.09
C LEU A 97 2.62 13.80 -2.31
N VAL A 98 3.67 13.09 -2.69
CA VAL A 98 4.97 13.68 -2.99
C VAL A 98 5.51 13.19 -4.32
N GLU A 99 6.46 13.94 -4.88
CA GLU A 99 7.21 13.50 -6.05
C GLU A 99 8.28 12.48 -5.64
N PHE A 100 8.53 11.46 -6.47
CA PHE A 100 9.52 10.42 -6.16
C PHE A 100 10.92 10.96 -5.81
N ARG A 101 11.32 12.08 -6.43
CA ARG A 101 12.62 12.71 -6.21
C ARG A 101 12.81 13.33 -4.83
N THR A 102 11.71 13.57 -4.09
CA THR A 102 11.76 14.19 -2.76
C THR A 102 11.80 13.15 -1.64
N LEU A 103 11.75 11.86 -1.96
CA LEU A 103 11.87 10.79 -0.96
C LEU A 103 13.32 10.70 -0.47
N ASP A 104 13.47 10.49 0.84
CA ASP A 104 14.78 10.22 1.43
C ASP A 104 15.43 9.01 0.76
N ARG A 105 16.74 9.11 0.52
CA ARG A 105 17.53 8.00 -0.06
C ARG A 105 17.88 6.93 0.98
N TYR A 106 17.89 7.29 2.25
CA TYR A 106 18.22 6.41 3.36
C TYR A 106 16.94 5.92 4.04
N VAL A 107 16.35 4.89 3.45
CA VAL A 107 15.11 4.28 3.92
C VAL A 107 15.30 2.78 4.11
N THR A 108 14.53 2.20 5.02
CA THR A 108 14.49 0.76 5.26
C THR A 108 13.25 0.18 4.61
N PHE A 109 13.43 -0.75 3.68
CA PHE A 109 12.31 -1.49 3.10
C PHE A 109 11.67 -2.41 4.15
N LEU A 110 10.38 -2.22 4.41
CA LEU A 110 9.63 -3.02 5.39
C LEU A 110 8.89 -4.18 4.74
N GLY A 111 8.43 -4.01 3.50
CA GLY A 111 7.63 -4.99 2.79
C GLY A 111 6.80 -4.38 1.68
N SER A 112 5.83 -5.14 1.16
CA SER A 112 4.98 -4.66 0.07
C SER A 112 3.55 -5.18 0.19
N PHE A 113 2.59 -4.31 -0.11
CA PHE A 113 1.23 -4.73 -0.40
C PHE A 113 1.16 -5.15 -1.86
N ASP A 114 0.70 -6.38 -2.10
CA ASP A 114 0.68 -6.95 -3.43
C ASP A 114 -0.29 -8.13 -3.53
N GLU A 115 -0.47 -8.63 -4.75
CA GLU A 115 -1.23 -9.84 -5.00
C GLU A 115 -0.41 -11.09 -4.64
N ASN A 116 -1.07 -12.06 -4.00
CA ASN A 116 -0.54 -13.41 -3.85
C ASN A 116 -0.82 -14.25 -5.11
N GLU A 117 -0.35 -15.51 -5.11
CA GLU A 117 -0.54 -16.44 -6.25
C GLU A 117 -2.02 -16.68 -6.58
N GLN A 118 -2.91 -16.51 -5.61
CA GLN A 118 -4.36 -16.63 -5.75
C GLN A 118 -5.03 -15.28 -6.05
N LYS A 119 -4.26 -14.26 -6.47
CA LYS A 119 -4.71 -12.89 -6.78
C LYS A 119 -5.37 -12.13 -5.63
N ARG A 120 -5.20 -12.58 -4.39
CA ARG A 120 -5.72 -11.88 -3.21
C ARG A 120 -4.77 -10.77 -2.81
N TRP A 121 -5.33 -9.62 -2.46
CA TRP A 121 -4.57 -8.49 -1.94
C TRP A 121 -4.05 -8.80 -0.53
N THR A 122 -2.74 -8.69 -0.32
CA THR A 122 -2.12 -9.02 0.98
C THR A 122 -0.85 -8.21 1.22
N TYR A 123 -0.40 -8.18 2.48
CA TYR A 123 0.88 -7.60 2.86
C TYR A 123 1.94 -8.70 2.97
N PHE A 124 3.08 -8.48 2.33
CA PHE A 124 4.26 -9.33 2.44
C PHE A 124 5.37 -8.58 3.18
N PRO A 125 5.88 -9.09 4.32
CA PRO A 125 7.04 -8.50 4.97
C PRO A 125 8.30 -8.67 4.10
N ALA A 126 9.29 -7.81 4.32
CA ALA A 126 10.55 -7.82 3.56
C ALA A 126 11.29 -9.17 3.61
N SER A 127 11.09 -9.96 4.67
CA SER A 127 11.65 -11.31 4.80
C SER A 127 11.03 -12.34 3.85
N GLN A 128 9.81 -12.09 3.35
CA GLN A 128 9.08 -12.99 2.46
C GLN A 128 9.10 -12.54 1.00
N ARG A 129 9.08 -11.23 0.76
CA ARG A 129 9.09 -10.67 -0.59
C ARG A 129 10.11 -9.54 -0.64
N SER A 130 11.16 -9.74 -1.42
CA SER A 130 12.21 -8.73 -1.61
C SER A 130 11.65 -7.46 -2.23
N GLU A 131 12.33 -6.34 -1.98
CA GLU A 131 12.06 -5.09 -2.67
C GLU A 131 12.13 -5.29 -4.19
N LEU A 132 11.15 -4.73 -4.90
CA LEU A 132 11.26 -4.54 -6.34
C LEU A 132 11.41 -3.04 -6.57
N PRO A 133 12.58 -2.58 -7.05
CA PRO A 133 12.76 -1.18 -7.40
C PRO A 133 11.79 -0.82 -8.52
N PHE A 134 11.19 0.36 -8.41
CA PHE A 134 10.42 0.94 -9.51
C PHE A 134 11.41 1.56 -10.52
N GLU A 135 12.17 0.72 -11.23
CA GLU A 135 12.89 1.18 -12.40
C GLU A 135 11.89 1.54 -13.50
N LYS A 136 11.81 2.82 -13.83
CA LYS A 136 11.48 3.21 -15.20
C LYS A 136 12.52 2.57 -16.10
N ARG A 137 12.13 1.53 -16.84
CA ARG A 137 12.73 1.32 -18.15
C ARG A 137 12.25 2.41 -19.10
#